data_AF-A0A1Z4V3R7-F1
#
_entry.id   AF-A0A1Z4V3R7-F1
#
_cell.length_a   1.000
_cell.length_b   1.000
_cell.length_c   1.000
_cell.angle_alpha   90.00
_cell.angle_beta   90.00
_cell.angle_gamma   90.00
#
_symmetry.space_group_name_H-M   'P 1'
#
loop_
_entity.id
_entity.type
_entity.pdbx_description
1 polymer ?
#
loop_
_entity_poly.entity_id
_entity_poly.type
_entity_poly.pdbx_seq_one_letter_code
_entity_poly.pdbx_strand_id
1 'polypeptide(L)'
;MISIVRKFTVVCLALTLCLTTVACGGGNDANSSSKNVSQTATPTKLNDGQYEVQQGTYNDANGEYTLFLLNNNPPSFATEKLQMSRLTDDEIKAGKKTYLKVENSQPILYMTEDFKLEYIHNVTETRNNPQTGQPETVIVRQQSSFWAPFAGALVGNVAGQAISSMLFRPQYYVPPVYQPGGIMNGYGGYGSNYESAVSSYRSRYNEPPAAVRNRTAFRTTGNIRNSSSGGANRTTRTGRASGSGFGGSTLRPSGNSSSSRRSSGSSFGSGGRSSSRRSSGFGSRRR
;
A
#
# COMPACT_ATOMS: atom_id res chain seq x y z
N MET A 1 68.50 0.01 19.71
CA MET A 1 67.72 1.09 19.08
C MET A 1 66.35 0.59 18.57
N ILE A 2 65.58 -0.16 19.39
CA ILE A 2 64.25 -0.73 19.01
C ILE A 2 63.14 -0.44 20.05
N SER A 3 63.50 0.09 21.22
CA SER A 3 62.60 0.29 22.37
C SER A 3 62.02 1.70 22.47
N ILE A 4 62.52 2.67 21.69
CA ILE A 4 62.05 4.06 21.68
C ILE A 4 60.93 4.29 20.64
N VAL A 5 60.96 3.52 19.53
CA VAL A 5 59.97 3.63 18.44
C VAL A 5 58.60 3.08 18.87
N ARG A 6 58.57 2.02 19.70
CA ARG A 6 57.32 1.41 20.22
C ARG A 6 56.54 2.28 21.21
N LYS A 7 57.18 3.25 21.87
CA LYS A 7 56.52 4.14 22.84
C LYS A 7 55.88 5.35 22.16
N PHE A 8 56.45 5.82 21.05
CA PHE A 8 55.91 6.94 20.28
C PHE A 8 54.63 6.59 19.52
N THR A 9 54.49 5.36 19.04
CA THR A 9 53.28 4.91 18.34
C THR A 9 52.05 4.85 19.24
N VAL A 10 52.22 4.50 20.52
CA VAL A 10 51.10 4.43 21.49
C VAL A 10 50.58 5.82 21.83
N VAL A 11 51.47 6.81 21.96
CA VAL A 11 51.07 8.21 22.23
C VAL A 11 50.38 8.84 21.03
N CYS A 12 50.85 8.59 19.80
CA CYS A 12 50.16 9.07 18.59
C CYS A 12 48.77 8.43 18.38
N LEU A 13 48.59 7.16 18.76
CA LEU A 13 47.30 6.47 18.63
C LEU A 13 46.29 6.94 19.69
N ALA A 14 46.74 7.26 20.90
CA ALA A 14 45.87 7.85 21.93
C ALA A 14 45.46 9.31 21.61
N LEU A 15 46.36 10.11 21.04
CA LEU A 15 46.08 11.51 20.72
C LEU A 15 45.08 11.66 19.56
N THR A 16 45.10 10.74 18.58
CA THR A 16 44.14 10.75 17.45
C THR A 16 42.74 10.29 17.86
N LEU A 17 42.62 9.40 18.86
CA LEU A 17 41.31 8.91 19.33
C LEU A 17 40.55 9.94 20.18
N CYS A 18 41.25 10.87 20.84
CA CYS A 18 40.63 11.93 21.66
C CYS A 18 40.21 13.17 20.84
N LEU A 19 40.60 13.28 19.56
CA LEU A 19 40.27 14.41 18.69
C LEU A 19 39.03 14.16 17.80
N THR A 20 38.43 12.97 17.82
CA THR A 20 37.19 12.66 17.07
C THR A 20 35.92 12.72 17.93
N THR A 21 36.00 13.07 19.21
CA THR A 21 34.87 12.99 20.17
C THR A 21 34.26 14.34 20.56
N VAL A 22 34.42 15.38 19.74
CA VAL A 22 33.73 16.68 19.98
C VAL A 22 33.24 17.32 18.68
N ALA A 23 32.30 16.67 17.97
CA ALA A 23 31.53 17.31 16.90
C ALA A 23 30.21 16.59 16.57
N CYS A 24 29.31 16.42 17.55
CA CYS A 24 27.86 16.51 17.34
C CYS A 24 27.12 16.48 18.69
N GLY A 25 27.32 17.52 19.48
CA GLY A 25 26.44 17.85 20.59
C GLY A 25 25.45 18.93 20.13
N GLY A 26 24.16 18.59 20.13
CA GLY A 26 23.05 19.55 20.15
C GLY A 26 22.63 20.13 18.80
N GLY A 27 21.40 19.80 18.37
CA GLY A 27 20.77 20.51 17.27
C GLY A 27 19.55 19.83 16.69
N ASN A 28 18.44 19.91 17.43
CA ASN A 28 17.05 19.89 16.98
C ASN A 28 16.58 18.64 16.22
N ASP A 29 15.69 17.89 16.88
CA ASP A 29 14.67 17.09 16.21
C ASP A 29 13.87 18.01 15.27
N ALA A 30 14.31 18.08 14.01
CA ALA A 30 13.52 18.61 12.93
C ALA A 30 12.33 17.67 12.77
N ASN A 31 11.25 17.99 13.47
CA ASN A 31 9.92 17.49 13.21
C ASN A 31 9.64 17.81 11.73
N SER A 32 9.89 16.84 10.85
CA SER A 32 9.67 16.98 9.43
C SER A 32 8.17 17.18 9.24
N SER A 33 7.79 18.44 9.12
CA SER A 33 6.45 18.83 8.73
C SER A 33 6.21 18.18 7.37
N SER A 34 5.36 17.16 7.35
CA SER A 34 4.91 16.51 6.13
C SER A 34 4.22 17.57 5.28
N LYS A 35 4.97 18.12 4.31
CA LYS A 35 4.38 18.89 3.23
C LYS A 35 3.38 17.96 2.56
N ASN A 36 2.10 18.32 2.61
CA ASN A 36 1.08 17.76 1.75
C ASN A 36 1.46 18.10 0.30
N VAL A 37 2.33 17.28 -0.28
CA VAL A 37 2.57 17.25 -1.73
C VAL A 37 1.31 16.64 -2.32
N SER A 38 0.65 17.36 -3.23
CA SER A 38 -0.41 16.80 -4.06
C SER A 38 0.09 15.50 -4.67
N GLN A 39 -0.40 14.36 -4.16
CA GLN A 39 -0.03 13.04 -4.64
C GLN A 39 -0.62 12.86 -6.03
N THR A 40 0.17 13.12 -7.07
CA THR A 40 -0.09 12.50 -8.37
C THR A 40 -0.11 11.00 -8.14
N ALA A 41 -1.24 10.35 -8.43
CA ALA A 41 -1.40 8.93 -8.17
C ALA A 41 -0.28 8.14 -8.84
N THR A 42 0.47 7.37 -8.05
CA THR A 42 1.51 6.48 -8.58
C THR A 42 0.85 5.47 -9.53
N PRO A 43 1.37 5.30 -10.74
CA PRO A 43 0.80 4.37 -11.72
C PRO A 43 0.82 2.94 -11.20
N THR A 44 -0.28 2.23 -11.43
CA THR A 44 -0.46 0.83 -11.02
C THR A 44 -0.33 -0.17 -12.17
N LYS A 45 -0.01 0.34 -13.37
CA LYS A 45 0.17 -0.46 -14.59
C LYS A 45 1.49 -0.07 -15.26
N LEU A 46 2.19 -1.08 -15.73
CA LEU A 46 3.38 -0.96 -16.56
C LEU A 46 3.18 -1.83 -17.80
N ASN A 47 3.85 -1.46 -18.88
CA ASN A 47 3.93 -2.32 -20.06
C ASN A 47 4.81 -3.53 -19.74
N ASP A 48 4.67 -4.59 -20.53
CA ASP A 48 5.56 -5.73 -20.43
C ASP A 48 6.99 -5.31 -20.79
N GLY A 49 7.96 -5.77 -20.01
CA GLY A 49 9.35 -5.34 -20.13
C GLY A 49 10.16 -5.56 -18.87
N GLN A 50 11.42 -5.12 -18.92
CA GLN A 50 12.35 -5.14 -17.80
C GLN A 50 12.75 -3.72 -17.45
N TYR A 51 12.66 -3.37 -16.16
CA TYR A 51 12.91 -2.04 -15.63
C TYR A 51 13.94 -2.12 -14.52
N GLU A 52 15.05 -1.40 -14.62
CA GLU A 52 16.00 -1.33 -13.51
C GLU A 52 15.38 -0.57 -12.33
N VAL A 53 15.54 -1.11 -11.13
CA VAL A 53 14.95 -0.55 -9.90
C VAL A 53 16.07 0.08 -9.08
N GLN A 54 15.94 1.38 -8.80
CA GLN A 54 16.91 2.10 -7.97
C GLN A 54 16.59 1.91 -6.49
N GLN A 55 15.31 2.01 -6.14
CA GLN A 55 14.81 2.02 -4.76
C GLN A 55 13.41 1.42 -4.74
N GLY A 56 13.00 0.93 -3.57
CA GLY A 56 11.64 0.49 -3.34
C GLY A 56 11.22 0.73 -1.91
N THR A 57 9.93 0.98 -1.72
CA THR A 57 9.31 1.24 -0.43
C THR A 57 8.14 0.30 -0.25
N TYR A 58 7.94 -0.23 0.96
CA TYR A 58 6.79 -1.00 1.37
C TYR A 58 6.06 -0.24 2.49
N ASN A 59 4.78 0.04 2.28
CA ASN A 59 3.93 0.73 3.25
C ASN A 59 3.00 -0.26 3.96
N ASP A 60 3.13 -0.40 5.27
CA ASP A 60 2.33 -1.35 6.04
C ASP A 60 0.93 -0.85 6.46
N ALA A 61 0.51 0.35 6.04
CA ALA A 61 -0.87 0.79 6.21
C ALA A 61 -1.81 0.00 5.29
N ASN A 62 -1.35 -0.23 4.05
CA ASN A 62 -2.13 -0.88 3.00
C ASN A 62 -1.39 -2.06 2.35
N GLY A 63 -0.11 -2.30 2.60
CA GLY A 63 0.69 -3.35 1.96
C GLY A 63 1.12 -3.00 0.54
N GLU A 64 1.15 -1.71 0.18
CA GLU A 64 1.57 -1.24 -1.14
C GLU A 64 3.09 -1.15 -1.23
N TYR A 65 3.62 -1.66 -2.34
CA TYR A 65 4.98 -1.47 -2.79
C TYR A 65 5.03 -0.30 -3.76
N THR A 66 5.95 0.64 -3.56
CA THR A 66 6.30 1.69 -4.52
C THR A 66 7.73 1.49 -4.97
N LEU A 67 7.95 1.27 -6.26
CA LEU A 67 9.26 1.07 -6.86
C LEU A 67 9.67 2.29 -7.69
N PHE A 68 10.93 2.72 -7.57
CA PHE A 68 11.50 3.76 -8.40
C PHE A 68 12.31 3.13 -9.54
N LEU A 69 11.88 3.40 -10.77
CA LEU A 69 12.38 2.79 -12.00
C LEU A 69 13.31 3.74 -12.73
N LEU A 70 14.49 3.28 -13.09
CA LEU A 70 15.45 4.06 -13.87
C LEU A 70 14.99 4.16 -15.33
N ASN A 71 15.16 5.35 -15.92
CA ASN A 71 14.88 5.63 -17.33
C ASN A 71 13.44 5.27 -17.78
N ASN A 72 12.49 5.21 -16.85
CA ASN A 72 11.08 4.96 -17.16
C ASN A 72 10.25 6.24 -16.97
N ASN A 73 9.22 6.41 -17.81
CA ASN A 73 8.22 7.45 -17.61
C ASN A 73 6.84 6.79 -17.60
N PRO A 74 6.13 6.77 -16.47
CA PRO A 74 6.46 7.37 -15.17
C PRO A 74 7.62 6.70 -14.40
N PRO A 75 8.39 7.45 -13.58
CA PRO A 75 9.58 6.93 -12.88
C PRO A 75 9.24 6.11 -11.62
N SER A 76 7.98 6.07 -11.21
CA SER A 76 7.52 5.28 -10.07
C SER A 76 6.46 4.28 -10.50
N PHE A 77 6.33 3.18 -9.76
CA PHE A 77 5.32 2.15 -9.98
C PHE A 77 4.80 1.63 -8.64
N ALA A 78 3.47 1.51 -8.50
CA ALA A 78 2.82 1.02 -7.29
C ALA A 78 2.10 -0.31 -7.52
N THR A 79 2.22 -1.23 -6.56
CA THR A 79 1.45 -2.47 -6.55
C THR A 79 1.29 -3.01 -5.14
N GLU A 80 0.12 -3.59 -4.82
CA GLU A 80 -0.08 -4.33 -3.56
C GLU A 80 0.39 -5.79 -3.66
N LYS A 81 0.57 -6.29 -4.89
CA LYS A 81 0.85 -7.70 -5.17
C LYS A 81 2.16 -7.79 -5.94
N LEU A 82 3.26 -7.69 -5.21
CA LEU A 82 4.60 -7.86 -5.75
C LEU A 82 5.13 -9.24 -5.42
N GLN A 83 5.44 -10.03 -6.45
CA GLN A 83 6.29 -11.20 -6.28
C GLN A 83 7.75 -10.77 -6.27
N MET A 84 8.56 -11.44 -5.46
CA MET A 84 10.00 -11.21 -5.39
C MET A 84 10.76 -12.51 -5.65
N SER A 85 11.96 -12.39 -6.16
CA SER A 85 12.92 -13.48 -6.32
C SER A 85 14.32 -12.94 -6.11
N ARG A 86 15.21 -13.75 -5.53
CA ARG A 86 16.64 -13.46 -5.51
C ARG A 86 17.20 -13.66 -6.92
N LEU A 87 18.16 -12.83 -7.30
CA LEU A 87 19.02 -13.07 -8.46
C LEU A 87 20.03 -14.18 -8.12
N THR A 88 20.36 -15.00 -9.11
CA THR A 88 21.42 -16.00 -8.93
C THR A 88 22.79 -15.34 -8.84
N ASP A 89 23.74 -16.00 -8.16
CA ASP A 89 25.09 -15.43 -8.00
C ASP A 89 25.79 -15.24 -9.36
N ASP A 90 25.49 -16.08 -10.36
CA ASP A 90 26.03 -15.95 -11.72
C ASP A 90 25.46 -14.74 -12.46
N GLU A 91 24.18 -14.43 -12.25
CA GLU A 91 23.56 -13.20 -12.78
C GLU A 91 24.14 -11.95 -12.13
N ILE A 92 24.40 -11.99 -10.83
CA ILE A 92 25.03 -10.89 -10.10
C ILE A 92 26.47 -10.68 -10.58
N LYS A 93 27.23 -11.77 -10.76
CA LYS A 93 28.59 -11.72 -11.34
C LYS A 93 28.61 -11.21 -12.77
N ALA A 94 27.55 -11.48 -13.54
CA ALA A 94 27.35 -10.92 -14.88
C ALA A 94 26.94 -9.42 -14.85
N GLY A 95 26.83 -8.80 -13.67
CA GLY A 95 26.54 -7.39 -13.50
C GLY A 95 25.05 -7.05 -13.51
N LYS A 96 24.14 -8.04 -13.40
CA LYS A 96 22.70 -7.76 -13.27
C LYS A 96 22.42 -7.08 -11.93
N LYS A 97 21.76 -5.93 -11.99
CA LYS A 97 21.25 -5.19 -10.83
C LYS A 97 19.82 -5.63 -10.51
N THR A 98 19.26 -5.12 -9.40
CA THR A 98 17.85 -5.30 -9.09
C THR A 98 16.97 -4.72 -10.21
N TYR A 99 16.02 -5.52 -10.70
CA TYR A 99 15.11 -5.14 -11.77
C TYR A 99 13.70 -5.67 -11.53
N LEU A 100 12.72 -4.94 -12.04
CA LEU A 100 11.34 -5.36 -12.14
C LEU A 100 11.10 -5.93 -13.54
N LYS A 101 10.64 -7.17 -13.62
CA LYS A 101 10.17 -7.79 -14.86
C LYS A 101 8.65 -7.79 -14.86
N VAL A 102 8.04 -7.31 -15.94
CA VAL A 102 6.60 -7.35 -16.15
C VAL A 102 6.34 -8.23 -17.36
N GLU A 103 5.62 -9.34 -17.15
CA GLU A 103 5.15 -10.22 -18.21
C GLU A 103 3.67 -10.51 -17.99
N ASN A 104 2.84 -10.36 -19.03
CA ASN A 104 1.40 -10.54 -18.94
C ASN A 104 0.78 -9.68 -17.83
N SER A 105 1.25 -8.43 -17.67
CA SER A 105 0.85 -7.53 -16.58
C SER A 105 1.13 -8.04 -15.15
N GLN A 106 2.00 -9.05 -14.98
CA GLN A 106 2.42 -9.53 -13.66
C GLN A 106 3.82 -9.00 -13.32
N PRO A 107 3.94 -8.10 -12.32
CA PRO A 107 5.21 -7.57 -11.88
C PRO A 107 5.94 -8.54 -10.95
N ILE A 108 7.19 -8.86 -11.28
CA ILE A 108 8.09 -9.67 -10.47
C ILE A 108 9.38 -8.89 -10.24
N LEU A 109 9.74 -8.67 -8.98
CA LEU A 109 10.96 -7.98 -8.59
C LEU A 109 12.10 -9.00 -8.37
N TYR A 110 13.13 -8.91 -9.19
CA TYR A 110 14.37 -9.67 -9.04
C TYR A 110 15.39 -8.82 -8.30
N MET A 111 15.87 -9.31 -7.16
CA MET A 111 16.65 -8.53 -6.21
C MET A 111 18.02 -9.16 -6.00
N THR A 112 19.04 -8.32 -5.86
CA THR A 112 20.32 -8.73 -5.29
C THR A 112 20.18 -8.95 -3.78
N GLU A 113 21.15 -9.61 -3.14
CA GLU A 113 21.11 -9.90 -1.71
C GLU A 113 21.20 -8.66 -0.81
N ASP A 114 21.88 -7.62 -1.29
CA ASP A 114 22.10 -6.34 -0.61
C ASP A 114 20.95 -5.35 -0.81
N PHE A 115 20.03 -5.62 -1.75
CA PHE A 115 18.92 -4.72 -2.01
C PHE A 115 17.91 -4.77 -0.86
N LYS A 116 17.62 -3.59 -0.31
CA LYS A 116 16.66 -3.38 0.77
C LYS A 116 15.54 -2.47 0.33
N LEU A 117 14.33 -2.80 0.77
CA LEU A 117 13.16 -1.96 0.65
C LEU A 117 13.08 -1.04 1.86
N GLU A 118 12.79 0.23 1.66
CA GLU A 118 12.36 1.09 2.76
C GLU A 118 11.04 0.54 3.31
N TYR A 119 10.93 0.44 4.63
CA TYR A 119 9.73 -0.02 5.30
C TYR A 119 9.10 1.14 6.06
N ILE A 120 7.89 1.52 5.64
CA ILE A 120 7.08 2.53 6.33
C ILE A 120 6.13 1.80 7.28
N HIS A 121 6.43 1.91 8.57
CA HIS A 121 5.59 1.44 9.66
C HIS A 121 4.59 2.52 10.06
N ASN A 122 3.30 2.19 10.04
CA ASN A 122 2.21 3.07 10.42
C ASN A 122 1.67 2.60 11.77
N VAL A 123 2.00 3.36 12.82
CA VAL A 123 1.48 3.12 14.15
C VAL A 123 0.02 3.57 14.19
N THR A 124 -0.88 2.62 14.44
CA THR A 124 -2.31 2.87 14.55
C THR A 124 -2.75 2.93 16.01
N GLU A 125 -3.51 3.96 16.37
CA GLU A 125 -4.20 4.05 17.67
C GLU A 125 -5.70 4.15 17.47
N THR A 126 -6.47 3.55 18.39
CA THR A 126 -7.92 3.77 18.45
C THR A 126 -8.17 5.02 19.28
N ARG A 127 -8.71 6.08 18.64
CA ARG A 127 -9.09 7.33 19.30
C ARG A 127 -10.59 7.53 19.22
N ASN A 128 -11.15 8.16 20.24
CA ASN A 128 -12.57 8.51 20.21
C ASN A 128 -12.77 9.74 19.31
N ASN A 129 -13.62 9.63 18.30
CA ASN A 129 -13.90 10.74 17.41
C ASN A 129 -14.72 11.81 18.16
N PRO A 130 -14.23 13.06 18.29
CA PRO A 130 -14.88 14.09 19.08
C PRO A 130 -16.23 14.55 18.52
N GLN A 131 -16.51 14.27 17.24
CA GLN A 131 -17.76 14.64 16.57
C GLN A 131 -18.84 13.56 16.68
N THR A 132 -18.44 12.28 16.76
CA THR A 132 -19.38 11.15 16.71
C THR A 132 -19.38 10.29 17.97
N GLY A 133 -18.40 10.46 18.86
CA GLY A 133 -18.23 9.65 20.07
C GLY A 133 -17.93 8.17 19.79
N GLN A 134 -17.60 7.83 18.54
CA GLN A 134 -17.28 6.45 18.13
C GLN A 134 -15.76 6.23 18.12
N PRO A 135 -15.27 5.04 18.49
CA PRO A 135 -13.86 4.68 18.36
C PRO A 135 -13.46 4.59 16.89
N GLU A 136 -12.38 5.28 16.52
CA GLU A 136 -11.82 5.33 15.17
C GLU A 136 -10.32 5.01 15.21
N THR A 137 -9.87 4.10 14.34
CA THR A 137 -8.44 3.78 14.20
C THR A 137 -7.76 4.79 13.29
N VAL A 138 -6.80 5.53 13.83
CA VAL A 138 -6.06 6.58 13.12
C VAL A 138 -4.56 6.29 13.14
N ILE A 139 -3.86 6.68 12.07
CA ILE A 139 -2.39 6.65 12.03
C ILE A 139 -1.89 7.83 12.85
N VAL A 140 -1.16 7.55 13.92
CA VAL A 140 -0.66 8.59 14.84
C VAL A 140 0.80 8.92 14.60
N ARG A 141 1.55 7.96 14.03
CA ARG A 141 2.97 8.10 13.79
C ARG A 141 3.38 7.19 12.64
N GLN A 142 4.28 7.70 11.82
CA GLN A 142 5.01 6.90 10.84
C GLN A 142 6.45 6.71 11.33
N GLN A 143 6.96 5.50 11.16
CA GLN A 143 8.35 5.17 11.44
C GLN A 143 8.95 4.52 10.21
N SER A 144 10.14 4.98 9.80
CA SER A 144 10.88 4.41 8.68
C SER A 144 11.90 3.40 9.19
N SER A 145 11.97 2.24 8.55
CA SER A 145 13.06 1.27 8.69
C SER A 145 13.44 0.73 7.31
N PHE A 146 14.25 -0.31 7.26
CA PHE A 146 14.56 -1.04 6.05
C PHE A 146 14.23 -2.52 6.22
N TRP A 147 13.81 -3.14 5.13
CA TRP A 147 13.54 -4.56 5.03
C TRP A 147 14.39 -5.17 3.91
N ALA A 148 15.19 -6.17 4.27
CA ALA A 148 16.03 -6.92 3.34
C ALA A 148 15.54 -8.38 3.29
N PRO A 149 14.64 -8.75 2.35
CA PRO A 149 13.99 -10.05 2.34
C PRO A 149 14.95 -11.23 2.14
N PHE A 150 16.08 -10.98 1.47
CA PHE A 150 17.07 -12.01 1.12
C PHE A 150 18.42 -11.84 1.83
N ALA A 151 18.60 -10.80 2.65
CA ALA A 151 19.84 -10.59 3.38
C ALA A 151 20.06 -11.70 4.40
N GLY A 152 21.25 -12.32 4.37
CA GLY A 152 21.63 -13.38 5.31
C GLY A 152 20.97 -14.73 5.03
N ALA A 153 20.21 -14.87 3.93
CA ALA A 153 19.63 -16.14 3.51
C ALA A 153 20.67 -17.23 3.21
N LEU A 154 21.95 -16.85 3.09
CA LEU A 154 23.09 -17.77 2.93
C LEU A 154 23.87 -18.05 4.23
N VAL A 155 23.66 -17.29 5.31
CA VAL A 155 24.57 -17.29 6.48
C VAL A 155 24.01 -18.05 7.69
N GLY A 156 22.71 -18.37 7.71
CA GLY A 156 22.10 -19.14 8.81
C GLY A 156 21.95 -20.62 8.48
N ASN A 157 22.89 -21.49 8.88
CA ASN A 157 22.71 -22.92 9.19
C ASN A 157 21.69 -23.75 8.36
N VAL A 158 21.58 -23.53 7.05
CA VAL A 158 20.91 -24.47 6.13
C VAL A 158 21.89 -24.92 5.05
N ALA A 159 23.00 -25.50 5.52
CA ALA A 159 23.78 -26.43 4.73
C ALA A 159 22.98 -27.73 4.56
N GLY A 160 22.10 -27.76 3.56
CA GLY A 160 21.21 -28.91 3.36
C GLY A 160 20.37 -28.82 2.09
N GLN A 161 21.02 -28.72 0.93
CA GLN A 161 20.55 -29.23 -0.38
C GLN A 161 19.17 -28.82 -0.96
N ALA A 162 18.35 -27.96 -0.33
CA ALA A 162 16.98 -27.71 -0.83
C ALA A 162 16.45 -26.26 -0.80
N ILE A 163 17.09 -25.31 -0.11
CA ILE A 163 16.57 -23.92 -0.01
C ILE A 163 17.02 -23.02 -1.17
N SER A 164 18.12 -23.39 -1.84
CA SER A 164 18.68 -22.62 -2.95
C SER A 164 17.64 -22.36 -4.06
N SER A 165 16.90 -23.39 -4.49
CA SER A 165 15.94 -23.26 -5.59
C SER A 165 14.67 -22.47 -5.28
N MET A 166 14.31 -22.29 -4.00
CA MET A 166 13.09 -21.57 -3.60
C MET A 166 13.28 -20.06 -3.60
N LEU A 167 14.50 -19.59 -3.27
CA LEU A 167 14.84 -18.17 -3.25
C LEU A 167 14.93 -17.58 -4.66
N PHE A 168 15.27 -18.40 -5.66
CA PHE A 168 15.36 -18.00 -7.07
C PHE A 168 14.04 -18.16 -7.83
N ARG A 169 12.93 -18.38 -7.13
CA ARG A 169 11.59 -18.47 -7.72
C ARG A 169 10.75 -17.27 -7.28
N PRO A 170 9.94 -16.70 -8.18
CA PRO A 170 8.97 -15.66 -7.83
C PRO A 170 7.99 -16.14 -6.76
N GLN A 171 8.00 -15.48 -5.60
CA GLN A 171 7.08 -15.74 -4.50
C GLN A 171 6.61 -14.44 -3.86
N TYR A 172 5.47 -14.49 -3.18
CA TYR A 172 5.05 -13.40 -2.32
C TYR A 172 5.76 -13.53 -0.98
N TYR A 173 6.36 -12.45 -0.53
CA TYR A 173 6.98 -12.36 0.79
C TYR A 173 6.27 -11.30 1.62
N VAL A 174 6.18 -11.56 2.92
CA VAL A 174 5.65 -10.62 3.91
C VAL A 174 6.80 -10.24 4.84
N PRO A 175 7.02 -8.95 5.12
CA PRO A 175 8.01 -8.49 6.09
C PRO A 175 7.81 -9.18 7.46
N PRO A 176 8.88 -9.42 8.24
CA PRO A 176 8.74 -9.89 9.61
C PRO A 176 8.06 -8.83 10.50
N VAL A 177 7.78 -9.18 11.75
CA VAL A 177 7.29 -8.21 12.75
C VAL A 177 8.27 -7.03 12.83
N TYR A 178 7.72 -5.82 12.81
CA TYR A 178 8.50 -4.59 12.86
C TYR A 178 9.32 -4.49 14.15
N GLN A 179 10.61 -4.17 14.00
CA GLN A 179 11.53 -3.96 15.11
C GLN A 179 12.15 -2.55 15.01
N PRO A 180 11.96 -1.69 16.02
CA PRO A 180 12.58 -0.38 16.04
C PRO A 180 14.12 -0.47 16.05
N GLY A 181 14.78 0.45 15.33
CA GLY A 181 16.22 0.68 15.47
C GLY A 181 17.15 -0.27 14.69
N GLY A 182 16.62 -1.13 13.83
CA GLY A 182 17.43 -2.02 13.01
C GLY A 182 16.82 -2.36 11.65
N ILE A 183 17.64 -2.91 10.75
CA ILE A 183 17.17 -3.47 9.47
C ILE A 183 16.47 -4.79 9.75
N MET A 184 15.27 -4.95 9.20
CA MET A 184 14.54 -6.20 9.23
C MET A 184 15.10 -7.15 8.17
N ASN A 185 15.70 -8.26 8.61
CA ASN A 185 16.29 -9.24 7.70
C ASN A 185 15.37 -10.46 7.53
N GLY A 186 15.39 -11.04 6.34
CA GLY A 186 14.56 -12.20 6.00
C GLY A 186 13.09 -11.84 5.86
N TYR A 187 12.21 -12.82 5.97
CA TYR A 187 10.76 -12.66 5.80
C TYR A 187 9.99 -13.23 6.97
N GLY A 188 8.81 -12.67 7.23
CA GLY A 188 7.87 -13.17 8.24
C GLY A 188 7.00 -14.31 7.73
N GLY A 189 6.70 -14.32 6.43
CA GLY A 189 5.93 -15.37 5.75
C GLY A 189 6.17 -15.32 4.25
N TYR A 190 5.90 -16.43 3.56
CA TYR A 190 6.10 -16.56 2.12
C TYR A 190 5.10 -17.53 1.49
N GLY A 191 4.89 -17.43 0.18
CA GLY A 191 4.06 -18.38 -0.55
C GLY A 191 3.90 -18.05 -2.04
N SER A 192 3.35 -19.01 -2.80
CA SER A 192 3.07 -18.86 -4.23
C SER A 192 1.96 -17.84 -4.54
N ASN A 193 1.11 -17.54 -3.56
CA ASN A 193 0.09 -16.49 -3.60
C ASN A 193 0.10 -15.68 -2.29
N TYR A 194 -0.47 -14.49 -2.34
CA TYR A 194 -0.47 -13.56 -1.20
C TYR A 194 -1.15 -14.15 0.05
N GLU A 195 -2.31 -14.79 -0.11
CA GLU A 195 -3.03 -15.44 1.00
C GLU A 195 -2.20 -16.52 1.69
N SER A 196 -1.44 -17.31 0.91
CA SER A 196 -0.55 -18.34 1.45
C SER A 196 0.60 -17.74 2.24
N ALA A 197 1.16 -16.62 1.77
CA ALA A 197 2.20 -15.88 2.49
C ALA A 197 1.67 -15.28 3.81
N VAL A 198 0.46 -14.72 3.79
CA VAL A 198 -0.24 -14.24 5.00
C VAL A 198 -0.54 -15.39 5.96
N SER A 199 -0.97 -16.54 5.45
CA SER A 199 -1.22 -17.73 6.27
C SER A 199 0.07 -18.23 6.93
N SER A 200 1.16 -18.33 6.17
CA SER A 200 2.48 -18.69 6.69
C SER A 200 2.93 -17.75 7.81
N TYR A 201 2.74 -16.44 7.61
CA TYR A 201 3.01 -15.43 8.64
C TYR A 201 2.17 -15.65 9.90
N ARG A 202 0.85 -15.84 9.75
CA ARG A 202 -0.07 -16.10 10.87
C ARG A 202 0.29 -17.34 11.66
N SER A 203 0.68 -18.42 10.98
CA SER A 203 1.14 -19.64 11.65
C SER A 203 2.40 -19.43 12.48
N ARG A 204 3.26 -18.47 12.10
CA ARG A 204 4.52 -18.18 12.78
C ARG A 204 4.36 -17.19 13.95
N TYR A 205 3.57 -16.14 13.77
CA TYR A 205 3.43 -15.05 14.75
C TYR A 205 2.10 -15.05 15.50
N ASN A 206 1.19 -15.95 15.16
CA ASN A 206 -0.15 -16.04 15.72
C ASN A 206 -0.99 -14.75 15.57
N GLU A 207 -0.62 -13.91 14.60
CA GLU A 207 -1.28 -12.65 14.26
C GLU A 207 -1.21 -12.36 12.76
N PRO A 208 -2.13 -11.56 12.18
CA PRO A 208 -2.00 -11.13 10.80
C PRO A 208 -0.86 -10.12 10.63
N PRO A 209 -0.27 -10.03 9.42
CA PRO A 209 0.70 -8.98 9.10
C PRO A 209 0.11 -7.58 9.31
N ALA A 210 0.98 -6.60 9.62
CA ALA A 210 0.58 -5.21 9.86
C ALA A 210 -0.31 -4.65 8.73
N ALA A 211 0.06 -4.85 7.47
CA ALA A 211 -0.74 -4.44 6.31
C ALA A 211 -2.17 -5.00 6.29
N VAL A 212 -2.35 -6.26 6.72
CA VAL A 212 -3.68 -6.90 6.75
C VAL A 212 -4.51 -6.37 7.91
N ARG A 213 -3.88 -6.17 9.07
CA ARG A 213 -4.51 -5.58 10.27
C ARG A 213 -4.99 -4.15 9.97
N ASN A 214 -4.08 -3.32 9.47
CA ASN A 214 -4.28 -1.90 9.21
C ASN A 214 -5.34 -1.69 8.13
N ARG A 215 -5.27 -2.43 7.02
CA ARG A 215 -6.27 -2.36 5.95
C ARG A 215 -7.70 -2.65 6.44
N THR A 216 -7.85 -3.63 7.32
CA THR A 216 -9.17 -3.97 7.89
C THR A 216 -9.70 -2.84 8.76
N ALA A 217 -8.84 -2.23 9.58
CA ALA A 217 -9.20 -1.12 10.43
C ALA A 217 -9.65 0.11 9.61
N PHE A 218 -8.86 0.53 8.61
CA PHE A 218 -9.17 1.74 7.81
C PHE A 218 -10.37 1.59 6.87
N ARG A 219 -10.61 0.39 6.34
CA ARG A 219 -11.81 0.14 5.51
C ARG A 219 -13.08 0.10 6.36
N THR A 220 -13.00 -0.37 7.60
CA THR A 220 -14.16 -0.49 8.49
C THR A 220 -14.61 0.88 9.00
N THR A 221 -13.67 1.78 9.34
CA THR A 221 -14.01 3.15 9.77
C THR A 221 -14.61 4.00 8.64
N GLY A 222 -14.23 3.74 7.38
CA GLY A 222 -14.84 4.37 6.20
C GLY A 222 -16.24 3.88 5.84
N ASN A 223 -16.68 2.73 6.39
CA ASN A 223 -17.96 2.09 6.08
C ASN A 223 -19.08 2.40 7.09
N ILE A 224 -18.92 3.41 7.95
CA ILE A 224 -19.99 3.89 8.83
C ILE A 224 -21.02 4.67 7.98
N ARG A 225 -21.80 3.94 7.16
CA ARG A 225 -23.07 4.35 6.52
C ARG A 225 -23.67 3.17 5.74
N ASN A 226 -24.04 2.11 6.44
CA ASN A 226 -25.23 1.34 6.08
C ASN A 226 -25.76 0.59 7.31
N SER A 227 -26.29 1.34 8.29
CA SER A 227 -27.22 0.74 9.24
C SER A 227 -28.48 0.38 8.46
N SER A 228 -28.75 -0.92 8.33
CA SER A 228 -30.04 -1.40 7.86
C SER A 228 -31.10 -1.01 8.91
N SER A 229 -31.80 0.10 8.70
CA SER A 229 -33.14 0.25 9.26
C SER A 229 -34.08 -0.57 8.40
N GLY A 230 -34.72 -1.56 9.02
CA GLY A 230 -35.78 -2.33 8.38
C GLY A 230 -36.95 -1.44 7.96
N GLY A 231 -37.62 -1.86 6.88
CA GLY A 231 -39.02 -1.54 6.61
C GLY A 231 -39.31 -0.19 5.96
N ALA A 232 -39.22 -0.11 4.63
CA ALA A 232 -40.12 0.72 3.84
C ALA A 232 -40.23 0.20 2.40
N ASN A 233 -41.35 -0.47 2.11
CA ASN A 233 -41.82 -0.70 0.74
C ASN A 233 -41.91 0.64 0.01
N ARG A 234 -41.12 0.84 -1.05
CA ARG A 234 -41.42 1.88 -2.05
C ARG A 234 -41.10 1.41 -3.46
N THR A 235 -42.13 0.83 -4.07
CA THR A 235 -42.29 0.74 -5.52
C THR A 235 -42.08 2.12 -6.15
N THR A 236 -41.08 2.28 -7.02
CA THR A 236 -41.22 3.11 -8.23
C THR A 236 -40.17 2.78 -9.28
N ARG A 237 -40.69 2.73 -10.50
CA ARG A 237 -40.13 2.33 -11.79
C ARG A 237 -39.23 3.44 -12.37
N THR A 238 -38.43 3.06 -13.37
CA THR A 238 -37.67 3.88 -14.35
C THR A 238 -36.25 4.32 -13.97
N GLY A 239 -35.31 3.93 -14.83
CA GLY A 239 -33.87 4.05 -14.61
C GLY A 239 -33.35 5.48 -14.64
N ARG A 240 -32.37 5.73 -13.77
CA ARG A 240 -31.39 6.81 -13.92
C ARG A 240 -30.15 6.43 -13.11
N ALA A 241 -29.01 6.33 -13.79
CA ALA A 241 -27.72 6.16 -13.13
C ALA A 241 -27.42 7.43 -12.31
N SER A 242 -27.44 7.33 -10.99
CA SER A 242 -26.94 8.37 -10.09
C SER A 242 -25.55 7.96 -9.61
N GLY A 243 -24.53 8.23 -10.43
CA GLY A 243 -23.17 8.34 -9.94
C GLY A 243 -23.08 9.59 -9.08
N SER A 244 -23.03 9.44 -7.76
CA SER A 244 -22.76 10.55 -6.85
C SER A 244 -21.28 10.54 -6.48
N GLY A 245 -20.49 11.22 -7.30
CA GLY A 245 -19.18 11.72 -6.88
C GLY A 245 -19.34 12.73 -5.75
N PHE A 246 -18.48 12.64 -4.74
CA PHE A 246 -18.41 13.61 -3.66
C PHE A 246 -17.75 14.89 -4.18
N GLY A 247 -18.49 16.00 -4.16
CA GLY A 247 -18.02 17.32 -4.58
C GLY A 247 -19.17 18.31 -4.63
N GLY A 248 -19.67 18.70 -3.46
CA GLY A 248 -20.77 19.68 -3.34
C GLY A 248 -20.45 20.72 -2.29
N SER A 249 -19.76 21.78 -2.70
CA SER A 249 -19.53 22.97 -1.90
C SER A 249 -20.87 23.70 -1.70
N THR A 250 -21.43 23.66 -0.50
CA THR A 250 -22.62 24.47 -0.15
C THR A 250 -22.19 25.91 0.12
N LEU A 251 -21.85 26.65 -0.93
CA LEU A 251 -21.75 28.11 -0.85
C LEU A 251 -23.15 28.70 -1.02
N ARG A 252 -23.64 29.35 0.04
CA ARG A 252 -24.92 30.08 0.08
C ARG A 252 -24.85 31.28 -0.88
N PRO A 253 -25.73 31.40 -1.88
CA PRO A 253 -25.87 32.65 -2.62
C PRO A 253 -26.78 33.60 -1.84
N SER A 254 -26.23 34.72 -1.36
CA SER A 254 -27.01 35.89 -0.93
C SER A 254 -27.62 36.57 -2.17
N GLY A 255 -28.91 36.91 -2.10
CA GLY A 255 -29.70 37.36 -3.25
C GLY A 255 -29.40 38.78 -3.76
N ASN A 256 -29.98 39.13 -4.91
CA ASN A 256 -30.97 40.21 -5.09
C ASN A 256 -31.42 40.33 -6.57
N SER A 257 -32.70 40.68 -6.76
CA SER A 257 -33.34 41.41 -7.88
C SER A 257 -33.29 40.89 -9.34
N SER A 258 -34.45 40.54 -9.91
CA SER A 258 -35.22 41.43 -10.81
C SER A 258 -36.37 40.69 -11.54
N SER A 259 -37.49 41.39 -11.71
CA SER A 259 -38.74 40.92 -12.32
C SER A 259 -38.67 40.96 -13.85
N SER A 260 -39.25 39.96 -14.55
CA SER A 260 -40.12 40.24 -15.72
C SER A 260 -41.02 39.06 -16.14
N ARG A 261 -42.33 39.35 -16.09
CA ARG A 261 -43.42 39.07 -17.05
C ARG A 261 -43.74 37.64 -17.54
N ARG A 262 -45.00 37.28 -17.28
CA ARG A 262 -45.87 36.29 -17.95
C ARG A 262 -46.12 36.61 -19.44
N SER A 263 -46.20 35.56 -20.26
CA SER A 263 -47.10 35.39 -21.42
C SER A 263 -47.08 33.88 -21.78
N SER A 264 -48.17 33.12 -21.61
CA SER A 264 -49.35 32.90 -22.47
C SER A 264 -49.14 31.93 -23.65
N GLY A 265 -49.83 30.79 -23.57
CA GLY A 265 -50.52 30.16 -24.72
C GLY A 265 -49.78 29.13 -25.57
N SER A 266 -50.20 27.87 -25.50
CA SER A 266 -50.78 27.18 -26.67
C SER A 266 -51.29 25.77 -26.30
N SER A 267 -52.51 25.53 -26.76
CA SER A 267 -53.30 24.31 -26.66
C SER A 267 -52.92 23.34 -27.78
N PHE A 268 -52.95 22.03 -27.51
CA PHE A 268 -53.50 20.99 -28.41
C PHE A 268 -53.58 19.68 -27.61
N GLY A 269 -54.78 19.15 -27.30
CA GLY A 269 -55.52 18.21 -28.15
C GLY A 269 -55.30 16.78 -27.61
N SER A 270 -56.20 16.23 -26.78
CA SER A 270 -57.42 15.48 -27.12
C SER A 270 -57.19 13.96 -27.31
N GLY A 271 -58.10 13.17 -26.71
CA GLY A 271 -58.20 11.71 -26.87
C GLY A 271 -57.66 10.94 -25.66
N GLY A 272 -58.36 10.02 -25.03
CA GLY A 272 -59.62 9.36 -25.34
C GLY A 272 -59.81 8.25 -24.30
N ARG A 273 -61.07 7.97 -23.99
CA ARG A 273 -61.53 7.07 -22.93
C ARG A 273 -61.54 5.61 -23.41
N SER A 274 -61.76 4.69 -22.46
CA SER A 274 -62.14 3.26 -22.63
C SER A 274 -60.95 2.29 -22.79
N SER A 275 -61.01 1.02 -22.40
CA SER A 275 -61.96 0.21 -21.64
C SER A 275 -61.23 -1.10 -21.34
N SER A 276 -61.63 -1.75 -20.25
CA SER A 276 -61.46 -3.16 -19.95
C SER A 276 -61.43 -4.12 -21.15
N ARG A 277 -60.57 -5.14 -21.08
CA ARG A 277 -60.85 -6.49 -21.60
C ARG A 277 -60.20 -7.56 -20.73
N ARG A 278 -61.07 -8.35 -20.09
CA ARG A 278 -60.81 -9.68 -19.54
C ARG A 278 -60.84 -10.71 -20.68
N SER A 279 -59.94 -11.70 -20.66
CA SER A 279 -60.15 -13.05 -21.23
C SER A 279 -59.06 -13.97 -20.62
N SER A 280 -59.33 -14.91 -19.71
CA SER A 280 -59.88 -16.27 -19.89
C SER A 280 -58.98 -17.24 -20.69
N GLY A 281 -58.63 -18.40 -20.09
CA GLY A 281 -58.02 -19.58 -20.74
C GLY A 281 -56.86 -20.17 -19.91
N PHE A 282 -57.00 -21.15 -19.01
CA PHE A 282 -57.41 -22.59 -19.06
C PHE A 282 -56.37 -23.56 -19.68
N GLY A 283 -55.94 -24.57 -18.88
CA GLY A 283 -55.43 -25.88 -19.32
C GLY A 283 -53.90 -26.09 -19.27
N SER A 284 -53.37 -26.99 -18.41
CA SER A 284 -53.18 -28.44 -18.66
C SER A 284 -51.74 -28.72 -19.18
N ARG A 285 -50.93 -29.69 -18.76
CA ARG A 285 -51.10 -30.95 -18.00
C ARG A 285 -49.72 -31.44 -17.54
N ARG A 286 -49.74 -32.26 -16.49
CA ARG A 286 -48.65 -33.13 -16.04
C ARG A 286 -48.46 -34.29 -17.03
N ARG A 287 -47.21 -34.70 -17.24
CA ARG A 287 -46.75 -36.09 -17.11
C ARG A 287 -45.37 -36.07 -16.51
#